data_AF-B7ASE3-F1
#
_entry.id   AF-B7ASE3-F1
#
_cell.length_a   1.000
_cell.length_b   1.000
_cell.length_c   1.000
_cell.angle_alpha   90.00
_cell.angle_beta   90.00
_cell.angle_gamma   90.00
#
_symmetry.space_group_name_H-M   'P 1'
#
loop_
_entity.id
_entity.type
_entity.pdbx_description
1 polymer ?
#
loop_
_entity_poly.entity_id
_entity_poly.type
_entity_poly.pdbx_seq_one_letter_code
_entity_poly.pdbx_strand_id
1 'polypeptide(L)'
;MKIKNLYYPLPFFTCKGEYFTIQDSCFVHSEDERIVYMKAFAPLPVLKRESLDDYYDVFVLVIDDKYFSVVIDFTDHKKIYVENRYIDEVTGKLMDDVGVDKRSDRDEIIYLIGEMQMYGYGGIDYKNGRKILNLEYKGELYKWKHWNE
;
A
#
# COMPACT_ATOMS: atom_id res chain seq x y z
N MET A 1 -26.34 -1.12 19.97
CA MET A 1 -26.04 0.22 19.41
C MET A 1 -26.40 0.19 17.93
N LYS A 2 -27.44 0.92 17.48
CA LYS A 2 -27.81 0.96 16.05
C LYS A 2 -27.04 2.10 15.38
N ILE A 3 -25.95 1.77 14.68
CA ILE A 3 -25.19 2.74 13.90
C ILE A 3 -26.02 3.10 12.67
N LYS A 4 -26.42 4.37 12.54
CA LYS A 4 -27.13 4.90 11.36
C LYS A 4 -26.11 5.34 10.31
N ASN A 5 -26.23 4.74 9.12
CA ASN A 5 -25.64 5.10 7.82
C ASN A 5 -24.35 5.96 7.83
N LEU A 6 -23.22 5.29 7.61
CA LEU A 6 -22.02 5.94 7.12
C LEU A 6 -22.19 6.24 5.61
N TYR A 7 -21.94 7.49 5.25
CA TYR A 7 -21.99 8.01 3.88
C TYR A 7 -21.09 7.20 2.92
N TYR A 8 -21.65 6.81 1.77
CA TYR A 8 -21.01 6.02 0.72
C TYR A 8 -20.43 6.94 -0.38
N PRO A 9 -19.11 7.03 -0.58
CA PRO A 9 -18.53 7.62 -1.76
C PRO A 9 -18.33 6.50 -2.79
N LEU A 10 -19.16 6.52 -3.82
CA LEU A 10 -18.86 6.18 -5.23
C LEU A 10 -20.01 5.41 -5.90
N PRO A 11 -20.35 5.77 -7.16
CA PRO A 11 -21.50 5.22 -7.89
C PRO A 11 -21.32 3.77 -8.41
N PHE A 12 -20.17 3.13 -8.21
CA PHE A 12 -19.87 1.80 -8.77
C PHE A 12 -20.12 0.61 -7.81
N PHE A 13 -20.56 0.86 -6.57
CA PHE A 13 -20.85 -0.21 -5.62
C PHE A 13 -22.30 -0.71 -5.76
N THR A 14 -22.46 -1.95 -6.23
CA THR A 14 -23.78 -2.59 -6.43
C THR A 14 -23.93 -3.85 -5.58
N CYS A 15 -23.95 -3.70 -4.25
CA CYS A 15 -24.35 -4.79 -3.34
C CYS A 15 -25.42 -4.30 -2.35
N LYS A 16 -26.63 -4.85 -2.45
CA LYS A 16 -27.72 -4.65 -1.49
C LYS A 16 -27.63 -5.72 -0.41
N GLY A 17 -27.06 -5.38 0.75
CA GLY A 17 -27.09 -6.24 1.93
C GLY A 17 -26.05 -5.78 2.95
N GLU A 18 -26.39 -5.88 4.24
CA GLU A 18 -25.58 -5.51 5.40
C GLU A 18 -24.30 -6.37 5.54
N TYR A 19 -23.38 -6.27 4.58
CA TYR A 19 -22.15 -7.06 4.56
C TYR A 19 -20.92 -6.20 4.24
N PHE A 20 -19.82 -6.54 4.92
CA PHE A 20 -18.46 -6.24 4.49
C PHE A 20 -18.09 -7.28 3.42
N THR A 21 -17.94 -6.87 2.17
CA THR A 21 -17.42 -7.74 1.11
C THR A 21 -15.91 -7.54 1.01
N ILE A 22 -15.13 -8.54 1.39
CA ILE A 22 -13.70 -8.65 1.02
C ILE A 22 -13.72 -9.13 -0.43
N GLN A 23 -13.76 -8.18 -1.36
CA GLN A 23 -13.97 -8.52 -2.78
C GLN A 23 -12.67 -9.00 -3.45
N ASP A 24 -11.51 -8.68 -2.87
CA ASP A 24 -10.20 -9.06 -3.39
C ASP A 24 -9.30 -9.50 -2.24
N SER A 25 -9.37 -10.76 -1.81
CA SER A 25 -8.35 -11.32 -0.91
C SER A 25 -7.06 -11.61 -1.69
N CYS A 26 -6.45 -10.55 -2.22
CA CYS A 26 -5.11 -10.59 -2.77
C CYS A 26 -4.13 -10.59 -1.59
N PHE A 27 -3.72 -11.78 -1.17
CA PHE A 27 -2.59 -11.92 -0.26
C PHE A 27 -1.32 -11.69 -1.05
N VAL A 28 -0.58 -10.65 -0.69
CA VAL A 28 0.73 -10.41 -1.27
C VAL A 28 1.73 -11.02 -0.32
N HIS A 29 2.48 -12.01 -0.81
CA HIS A 29 3.57 -12.62 -0.07
C HIS A 29 4.89 -12.17 -0.69
N SER A 30 5.90 -12.04 0.16
CA SER A 30 7.28 -11.83 -0.27
C SER A 30 7.84 -13.13 -0.89
N GLU A 31 8.98 -13.05 -1.58
CA GLU A 31 9.83 -14.23 -1.82
C GLU A 31 10.28 -14.89 -0.51
N ASP A 32 10.37 -14.11 0.57
CA ASP A 32 10.48 -14.63 1.92
C ASP A 32 9.11 -15.12 2.41
N GLU A 33 8.91 -16.44 2.36
CA GLU A 33 7.67 -17.12 2.76
C GLU A 33 7.26 -16.89 4.22
N ARG A 34 8.16 -16.34 5.06
CA ARG A 34 7.85 -15.96 6.45
C ARG A 34 6.99 -14.69 6.52
N ILE A 35 6.87 -13.96 5.43
CA ILE A 35 6.31 -12.61 5.39
C ILE A 35 5.03 -12.57 4.56
N VAL A 36 3.95 -12.12 5.21
CA VAL A 36 2.65 -11.89 4.58
C VAL A 36 2.24 -10.44 4.74
N TYR A 37 1.72 -9.85 3.67
CA TYR A 37 1.34 -8.46 3.62
C TYR A 37 -0.06 -8.29 3.05
N MET A 38 -0.97 -7.68 3.82
CA MET A 38 -2.37 -7.57 3.46
C MET A 38 -2.92 -6.18 3.76
N LYS A 39 -3.76 -5.65 2.87
CA LYS A 39 -4.45 -4.39 3.10
C LYS A 39 -5.42 -4.55 4.27
N ALA A 40 -5.25 -3.71 5.28
CA ALA A 40 -6.10 -3.69 6.45
C ALA A 40 -7.37 -2.87 6.17
N PHE A 41 -8.50 -3.32 6.73
CA PHE A 41 -9.66 -2.46 6.82
C PHE A 41 -9.46 -1.48 7.99
N ALA A 42 -9.16 -0.21 7.68
CA ALA A 42 -8.99 0.84 8.67
C ALA A 42 -9.96 2.01 8.38
N PRO A 43 -10.70 2.52 9.39
CA PRO A 43 -11.57 3.68 9.20
C PRO A 43 -10.70 4.90 8.92
N LEU A 44 -10.79 5.44 7.71
CA LEU A 44 -9.98 6.59 7.30
C LEU A 44 -10.64 7.92 7.73
N PRO A 45 -9.96 8.87 8.42
CA PRO A 45 -10.33 10.27 8.50
C PRO A 45 -10.83 10.89 7.18
N VAL A 46 -11.97 11.60 7.28
CA VAL A 46 -12.75 12.13 6.15
C VAL A 46 -11.92 12.99 5.17
N LEU A 47 -11.08 13.88 5.70
CA LEU A 47 -10.22 14.77 4.88
C LEU A 47 -9.31 14.03 3.91
N LYS A 48 -8.82 12.84 4.30
CA LYS A 48 -7.96 12.02 3.46
C LYS A 48 -8.76 11.03 2.58
N ARG A 49 -10.02 10.74 2.94
CA ARG A 49 -10.94 9.94 2.10
C ARG A 49 -11.40 10.71 0.86
N GLU A 50 -11.45 12.04 0.94
CA GLU A 50 -11.94 12.92 -0.12
C GLU A 50 -10.82 13.49 -1.00
N SER A 51 -9.55 13.22 -0.68
CA SER A 51 -8.41 13.61 -1.51
C SER A 51 -8.23 12.62 -2.66
N LEU A 52 -8.09 13.14 -3.88
CA LEU A 52 -7.79 12.35 -5.08
C LEU A 52 -6.28 12.10 -5.23
N ASP A 53 -5.45 12.94 -4.61
CA ASP A 53 -4.00 12.99 -4.86
C ASP A 53 -3.18 12.45 -3.68
N ASP A 54 -3.71 12.52 -2.45
CA ASP A 54 -3.05 12.07 -1.22
C ASP A 54 -3.93 11.08 -0.47
N TYR A 55 -3.45 9.85 -0.30
CA TYR A 55 -4.14 8.83 0.48
C TYR A 55 -3.13 8.03 1.30
N TYR A 56 -3.63 7.41 2.36
CA TYR A 56 -2.86 6.50 3.18
C TYR A 56 -3.55 5.17 3.15
N ASP A 57 -2.75 4.14 2.98
CA ASP A 57 -3.22 2.79 3.13
C ASP A 57 -2.61 2.19 4.38
N VAL A 58 -3.45 1.44 5.09
CA VAL A 58 -3.07 0.68 6.26
C VAL A 58 -2.99 -0.78 5.84
N PHE A 59 -1.95 -1.46 6.29
CA PHE A 59 -1.67 -2.86 6.01
C PHE A 59 -1.36 -3.58 7.32
N VAL A 60 -1.65 -4.87 7.34
CA VAL A 60 -1.10 -5.80 8.32
C VAL A 60 0.07 -6.51 7.69
N LEU A 61 1.22 -6.40 8.34
CA LEU A 61 2.43 -7.15 8.01
C LEU A 61 2.58 -8.25 9.05
N VAL A 62 2.60 -9.51 8.61
CA VAL A 62 2.86 -10.67 9.45
C VAL A 62 4.27 -11.16 9.12
N ILE A 63 5.09 -11.34 10.15
CA ILE A 63 6.43 -11.91 10.04
C ILE A 63 6.54 -12.99 11.12
N ASP A 64 6.76 -14.23 10.71
CA ASP A 64 6.75 -15.38 11.61
C ASP A 64 5.41 -15.46 12.38
N ASP A 65 5.43 -15.29 13.70
CA ASP A 65 4.28 -15.30 14.60
C ASP A 65 3.83 -13.90 15.06
N LYS A 66 4.42 -12.84 14.50
CA LYS A 66 4.17 -11.44 14.91
C LYS A 66 3.42 -10.66 13.84
N TYR A 67 2.60 -9.71 14.28
CA TYR A 67 1.88 -8.79 13.41
C TYR A 67 2.29 -7.34 13.70
N PHE A 68 2.37 -6.54 12.63
CA PHE A 68 2.73 -5.12 12.65
C PHE A 68 1.73 -4.32 11.83
N SER A 69 1.42 -3.10 12.28
CA SER A 69 0.60 -2.17 11.50
C SER A 69 1.53 -1.37 10.60
N VAL A 70 1.35 -1.49 9.30
CA VAL A 70 2.11 -0.73 8.31
C VAL A 70 1.20 0.35 7.75
N VAL A 71 1.55 1.62 7.98
CA VAL A 71 0.82 2.75 7.41
C VAL A 71 1.73 3.45 6.42
N ILE A 72 1.28 3.55 5.17
CA ILE A 72 2.01 4.25 4.11
C ILE A 72 1.18 5.45 3.70
N ASP A 73 1.76 6.64 3.80
CA ASP A 73 1.18 7.88 3.31
C ASP A 73 1.73 8.14 1.91
N PHE A 74 0.88 8.00 0.90
CA PHE A 74 1.28 8.22 -0.48
C PHE A 74 1.13 9.71 -0.82
N THR A 75 2.23 10.29 -1.28
CA THR A 75 2.35 11.68 -1.67
C THR A 75 3.02 11.79 -3.04
N ASP A 76 3.03 13.01 -3.58
CA ASP A 76 3.74 13.35 -4.83
C ASP A 76 3.31 12.48 -6.02
N HIS A 77 2.03 12.12 -6.08
CA HIS A 77 1.49 11.32 -7.16
C HIS A 77 1.59 12.09 -8.49
N LYS A 78 2.36 11.54 -9.43
CA LYS A 78 2.61 12.13 -10.74
C LYS A 78 2.34 11.12 -11.82
N LYS A 79 1.42 11.47 -12.72
CA LYS A 79 1.15 10.69 -13.92
C LYS A 79 1.70 11.36 -15.16
N ILE A 80 2.75 10.77 -15.73
CA ILE A 80 3.46 11.28 -16.91
C ILE A 80 3.03 10.46 -18.12
N TYR A 81 2.54 11.10 -19.17
CA TYR A 81 2.19 10.41 -20.42
C TYR A 81 3.30 10.61 -21.45
N VAL A 82 3.85 9.50 -21.95
CA VAL A 82 4.85 9.47 -23.01
C VAL A 82 4.33 8.58 -24.12
N GLU A 83 3.97 9.20 -25.25
CA GLU A 83 3.31 8.53 -26.38
C GLU A 83 2.02 7.80 -25.95
N ASN A 84 1.99 6.47 -26.08
CA ASN A 84 0.88 5.60 -25.69
C ASN A 84 1.07 4.96 -24.31
N ARG A 85 2.12 5.33 -23.57
CA ARG A 85 2.41 4.82 -22.23
C ARG A 85 2.21 5.89 -21.17
N TYR A 86 1.84 5.47 -19.96
CA TYR A 86 1.88 6.34 -18.78
C TYR A 86 2.88 5.82 -17.76
N ILE A 87 3.56 6.73 -17.08
CA ILE A 87 4.38 6.45 -15.91
C ILE A 87 3.64 7.01 -14.71
N ASP A 88 3.37 6.16 -13.75
CA ASP A 88 2.71 6.47 -12.49
C ASP A 88 3.77 6.48 -11.39
N GLU A 89 4.27 7.67 -11.08
CA GLU A 89 5.28 7.87 -10.04
C GLU A 89 4.60 8.30 -8.74
N VAL A 90 4.93 7.63 -7.65
CA VAL A 90 4.40 7.92 -6.32
C VAL A 90 5.49 7.75 -5.27
N THR A 91 5.47 8.62 -4.26
CA THR A 91 6.31 8.45 -3.07
C THR A 91 5.44 7.93 -1.94
N GLY A 92 5.79 6.78 -1.39
CA GLY A 92 5.14 6.23 -0.19
C GLY A 92 6.00 6.54 1.03
N LYS A 93 5.47 7.30 1.98
CA LYS A 93 6.12 7.52 3.27
C LYS A 93 5.62 6.50 4.28
N LEU A 94 6.49 5.56 4.65
CA LEU A 94 6.22 4.60 5.70
C LEU A 94 6.27 5.31 7.06
N MET A 95 5.18 5.21 7.81
CA MET A 95 5.07 5.76 9.16
C MET A 95 5.89 4.91 10.14
N ASP A 96 6.43 5.58 11.15
CA ASP A 96 7.25 4.95 12.19
C ASP A 96 6.51 3.84 12.93
N ASP A 97 7.16 2.68 13.06
CA ASP A 97 6.68 1.56 13.88
C ASP A 97 7.81 1.06 14.80
N VAL A 98 7.58 1.16 16.12
CA VAL A 98 8.56 0.79 17.16
C VAL A 98 8.88 -0.71 17.13
N GLY A 99 7.97 -1.55 16.64
CA GLY A 99 8.16 -2.98 16.50
C GLY A 99 9.12 -3.31 15.35
N VAL A 100 8.91 -2.72 14.18
CA VAL A 100 9.79 -2.87 13.01
C VAL A 100 11.19 -2.31 13.32
N ASP A 101 11.26 -1.16 13.99
CA ASP A 101 12.53 -0.51 14.36
C ASP A 101 13.48 -1.34 15.21
N LYS A 102 12.93 -2.21 16.08
CA LYS A 102 13.71 -3.03 17.02
C LYS A 102 14.26 -4.30 16.38
N ARG A 103 13.87 -4.59 15.14
CA ARG A 103 14.31 -5.81 14.46
C ARG A 103 15.70 -5.66 13.87
N SER A 104 16.48 -6.74 13.89
CA SER A 104 17.81 -6.77 13.28
C SER A 104 17.78 -6.78 11.75
N ASP A 105 16.69 -7.26 11.15
CA ASP A 105 16.42 -7.36 9.71
C ASP A 105 15.53 -6.20 9.21
N ARG A 106 15.49 -5.08 9.93
CA ARG A 106 14.63 -3.92 9.63
C ARG A 106 14.74 -3.45 8.18
N ASP A 107 15.95 -3.27 7.67
CA ASP A 107 16.17 -2.70 6.33
C ASP A 107 15.68 -3.64 5.22
N GLU A 108 15.82 -4.95 5.44
CA GLU A 108 15.29 -5.98 4.56
C GLU A 108 13.75 -5.98 4.59
N ILE A 109 13.14 -5.85 5.77
CA ILE A 109 11.68 -5.75 5.89
C ILE A 109 11.14 -4.52 5.18
N ILE A 110 11.76 -3.34 5.36
CA ILE A 110 11.32 -2.10 4.68
C ILE A 110 11.42 -2.28 3.16
N TYR A 111 12.50 -2.89 2.69
CA TYR A 111 12.66 -3.24 1.28
C TYR A 111 11.52 -4.13 0.77
N LEU A 112 11.18 -5.20 1.50
CA LEU A 112 10.13 -6.14 1.13
C LEU A 112 8.72 -5.52 1.21
N ILE A 113 8.47 -4.59 2.13
CA ILE A 113 7.22 -3.79 2.15
C ILE A 113 7.09 -3.02 0.84
N GLY A 114 8.18 -2.40 0.39
CA GLY A 114 8.25 -1.83 -0.95
C GLY A 114 7.85 -2.89 -1.97
N GLU A 115 8.52 -4.05 -1.97
CA GLU A 115 8.27 -5.19 -2.88
C GLU A 115 6.81 -5.50 -3.09
N MET A 116 6.18 -5.81 -1.98
CA MET A 116 4.79 -6.20 -1.95
C MET A 116 3.86 -5.04 -2.37
N GLN A 117 4.24 -3.79 -2.13
CA GLN A 117 3.48 -2.63 -2.62
C GLN A 117 3.49 -2.45 -4.13
N MET A 118 4.64 -2.64 -4.78
CA MET A 118 4.71 -2.49 -6.25
C MET A 118 4.01 -3.64 -6.95
N TYR A 119 4.30 -4.88 -6.55
CA TYR A 119 3.78 -6.06 -7.23
C TYR A 119 2.33 -6.36 -6.85
N GLY A 120 2.00 -6.24 -5.57
CA GLY A 120 0.68 -6.57 -5.05
C GLY A 120 -0.41 -5.58 -5.45
N TYR A 121 -0.05 -4.31 -5.68
CA TYR A 121 -1.01 -3.22 -5.88
C TYR A 121 -0.66 -2.37 -7.11
N GLY A 122 -0.77 -2.98 -8.29
CA GLY A 122 -0.71 -2.28 -9.58
C GLY A 122 0.31 -2.85 -10.56
N GLY A 123 1.25 -3.68 -10.09
CA GLY A 123 2.34 -4.21 -10.91
C GLY A 123 3.35 -3.13 -11.32
N ILE A 124 4.58 -3.54 -11.65
CA ILE A 124 5.60 -2.61 -12.17
C ILE A 124 5.22 -2.14 -13.58
N ASP A 125 4.93 -3.10 -14.47
CA ASP A 125 4.43 -2.82 -15.81
C ASP A 125 3.02 -3.44 -15.92
N TYR A 126 2.02 -2.59 -16.09
CA TYR A 126 0.62 -3.01 -16.21
C TYR A 126 -0.05 -2.33 -17.40
N LYS A 127 -0.45 -3.14 -18.39
CA LYS A 127 -1.00 -2.66 -19.66
C LYS A 127 -0.03 -1.69 -20.35
N ASN A 128 -0.43 -0.43 -20.51
CA ASN A 128 0.38 0.63 -21.08
C ASN A 128 1.00 1.52 -19.98
N GLY A 129 0.95 1.10 -18.72
CA GLY A 129 1.43 1.84 -17.57
C GLY A 129 2.69 1.23 -16.98
N ARG A 130 3.59 2.08 -16.47
CA ARG A 130 4.66 1.70 -15.56
C ARG A 130 4.46 2.38 -14.21
N LYS A 131 4.50 1.66 -13.10
CA LYS A 131 4.49 2.22 -11.75
C LYS A 131 5.94 2.40 -11.26
N ILE A 132 6.20 3.50 -10.57
CA ILE A 132 7.45 3.76 -9.84
C ILE A 132 7.06 4.15 -8.41
N LEU A 133 7.43 3.33 -7.44
CA LEU A 133 7.27 3.63 -6.01
C LEU A 133 8.63 3.95 -5.41
N ASN A 134 8.74 5.17 -4.88
CA ASN A 134 9.83 5.55 -4.00
C ASN A 134 9.35 5.38 -2.55
N LEU A 135 9.94 4.45 -1.79
CA LEU A 135 9.55 4.25 -0.39
C LEU A 135 10.48 5.06 0.53
N GLU A 136 9.95 5.98 1.32
CA GLU A 136 10.69 6.72 2.34
C GLU A 136 10.40 6.14 3.72
N TYR A 137 11.44 5.93 4.53
CA TYR A 137 11.31 5.62 5.96
C TYR A 137 12.32 6.44 6.75
N LYS A 138 11.84 7.21 7.74
CA LYS A 138 12.67 8.08 8.61
C LYS A 138 13.64 9.00 7.86
N GLY A 139 13.21 9.52 6.71
CA GLY A 139 14.01 10.42 5.87
C GLY A 139 15.04 9.72 4.97
N GLU A 140 15.12 8.39 5.02
CA GLU A 140 15.92 7.58 4.10
C GLU A 140 15.04 7.06 2.96
N LEU A 141 15.56 7.16 1.73
CA LEU A 141 14.88 6.67 0.54
C LEU A 141 15.34 5.24 0.22
N TYR A 142 14.40 4.30 0.33
CA TYR A 142 14.61 2.90 0.00
C TYR A 142 14.33 2.70 -1.49
N LYS A 143 15.41 2.68 -2.25
CA LYS A 143 15.38 2.36 -3.68
C LYS A 143 15.52 0.87 -3.91
N TRP A 144 14.72 0.40 -4.83
CA TRP A 144 14.67 -0.97 -5.30
C TRP A 144 15.98 -1.36 -5.97
N LYS A 145 16.58 -2.46 -5.53
CA LYS A 145 17.91 -2.91 -5.98
C LYS A 145 17.84 -3.85 -7.18
N HIS A 146 16.72 -4.52 -7.41
CA HIS A 146 16.59 -5.45 -8.53
C HIS A 146 15.97 -4.79 -9.75
N TRP A 147 16.81 -4.07 -10.52
CA TRP A 147 16.73 -3.98 -11.98
C TRP A 147 17.97 -3.31 -12.60
N ASN A 148 19.16 -3.81 -12.23
CA ASN A 148 20.43 -3.52 -12.92
C ASN A 148 21.15 -4.81 -13.36
N GLU A 149 20.42 -5.91 -13.55
CA GLU A 149 20.91 -7.13 -14.19
C GLU A 149 20.14 -7.42 -15.48
#